data_AF-A0A7H0IQD7-F1
#
_entry.id   AF-A0A7H0IQD7-F1
#
_cell.length_a   1.000
_cell.length_b   1.000
_cell.length_c   1.000
_cell.angle_alpha   90.00
_cell.angle_beta   90.00
_cell.angle_gamma   90.00
#
_symmetry.space_group_name_H-M   'P 1'
#
loop_
_entity.id
_entity.type
_entity.pdbx_description
1 polymer ?
#
loop_
_entity_poly.entity_id
_entity_poly.type
_entity_poly.pdbx_seq_one_letter_code
_entity_poly.pdbx_strand_id
1 'polypeptide(L)'
;MTPFTLHEKKAYDWLIDLVVSWEIALSFDEDWDETLPGIDPDWNPLELGETDTVHLLVRAAQQNGMITSPPDTLLTFEAIGSGHEWVFHWFLDIHEPTPLRLATPAEGMSRLGDLEVRGVEAAMAVLRVAVEAANLLAQQLSDHITARTTPDARCAVTPTRLEASDADRPEHGTRNGAPTS
;
A
#
# COMPACT_ATOMS: atom_id res chain seq x y z
N MET A 1 -6.63 -2.68 -7.29
CA MET A 1 -5.38 -1.98 -7.64
C MET A 1 -4.40 -3.05 -8.13
N THR A 2 -3.61 -2.79 -9.16
CA THR A 2 -2.49 -3.69 -9.51
C THR A 2 -1.55 -3.76 -8.30
N PRO A 3 -0.90 -4.90 -7.99
CA PRO A 3 0.05 -4.97 -6.87
C PRO A 3 1.42 -4.40 -7.27
N PHE A 4 2.16 -3.92 -6.26
CA PHE A 4 3.59 -3.68 -6.39
C PHE A 4 4.31 -5.02 -6.60
N THR A 5 5.28 -5.04 -7.52
CA THR A 5 6.05 -6.25 -7.84
C THR A 5 7.54 -5.94 -7.89
N LEU A 6 8.35 -6.75 -7.20
CA LEU A 6 9.81 -6.72 -7.30
C LEU A 6 10.27 -7.69 -8.41
N HIS A 7 11.00 -7.19 -9.40
CA HIS A 7 11.64 -8.00 -10.42
C HIS A 7 12.97 -8.55 -9.91
N GLU A 8 12.93 -9.56 -9.04
CA GLU A 8 14.10 -9.95 -8.22
C GLU A 8 15.39 -10.15 -9.00
N LYS A 9 15.36 -10.91 -10.11
CA LYS A 9 16.57 -11.14 -10.93
C LYS A 9 17.12 -9.82 -11.50
N LYS A 10 16.24 -8.98 -12.03
CA LYS A 10 16.61 -7.70 -12.64
C LYS A 10 17.17 -6.74 -11.58
N ALA A 11 16.54 -6.71 -10.40
CA ALA A 11 16.97 -5.93 -9.26
C ALA A 11 18.35 -6.40 -8.75
N TYR A 12 18.56 -7.71 -8.68
CA TYR A 12 19.84 -8.29 -8.27
C TYR A 12 20.97 -7.93 -9.23
N ASP A 13 20.76 -8.15 -10.54
CA ASP A 13 21.72 -7.80 -11.59
C ASP A 13 22.05 -6.29 -11.53
N TRP A 14 21.03 -5.44 -11.37
CA TRP A 14 21.20 -3.99 -11.23
C TRP A 14 21.97 -3.59 -9.96
N LEU A 15 21.71 -4.23 -8.82
CA LEU A 15 22.41 -3.94 -7.57
C LEU A 15 23.90 -4.32 -7.64
N ILE A 16 24.24 -5.41 -8.32
CA ILE A 16 25.66 -5.76 -8.56
C ILE A 16 26.34 -4.65 -9.35
N ASP A 17 25.73 -4.22 -10.46
CA ASP A 17 26.29 -3.16 -11.31
C ASP A 17 26.41 -1.84 -10.53
N LEU A 18 25.44 -1.54 -9.66
CA LEU A 18 25.42 -0.35 -8.82
C LEU A 18 26.56 -0.36 -7.80
N VAL A 19 26.77 -1.49 -7.09
CA VAL A 19 27.88 -1.64 -6.14
C VAL A 19 29.23 -1.49 -6.83
N VAL A 20 29.41 -2.12 -8.00
CA VAL A 20 30.65 -1.98 -8.79
C VAL A 20 30.87 -0.54 -9.22
N SER A 21 29.82 0.16 -9.66
CA SER A 21 29.91 1.55 -10.10
C SER A 21 30.25 2.49 -8.95
N TRP A 22 29.68 2.26 -7.77
CA TRP A 22 29.98 3.02 -6.55
C TRP A 22 31.44 2.85 -6.11
N GLU A 23 31.94 1.61 -6.08
CA GLU A 23 33.35 1.31 -5.74
C GLU A 23 34.34 1.99 -6.70
N ILE A 24 34.01 2.03 -7.99
CA ILE A 24 34.80 2.75 -9.01
C ILE A 24 34.78 4.25 -8.70
N ALA A 25 33.60 4.84 -8.49
CA ALA A 25 33.48 6.27 -8.20
C ALA A 25 34.31 6.68 -6.98
N LEU A 26 34.23 5.90 -5.90
CA LEU A 26 35.05 6.11 -4.70
C LEU A 26 36.56 5.95 -4.94
N SER A 27 36.96 4.95 -5.72
CA SER A 27 38.38 4.65 -5.98
C SER A 27 39.07 5.71 -6.84
N PHE A 28 38.31 6.37 -7.72
CA PHE A 28 38.82 7.31 -8.71
C PHE A 28 38.41 8.77 -8.46
N ASP A 29 37.72 9.06 -7.33
CA ASP A 29 37.21 10.39 -7.00
C ASP A 29 36.34 10.97 -8.13
N GLU A 30 35.49 10.11 -8.71
CA GLU A 30 34.56 10.50 -9.77
C GLU A 30 33.26 11.04 -9.15
N ASP A 31 32.64 12.01 -9.83
CA ASP A 31 31.35 12.56 -9.42
C ASP A 31 30.28 11.45 -9.40
N TRP A 32 29.71 11.17 -8.23
CA TRP A 32 28.60 10.24 -8.07
C TRP A 32 27.26 10.94 -8.31
N ASP A 33 26.34 10.25 -8.98
CA ASP A 33 24.95 10.70 -9.09
C ASP A 33 24.26 10.61 -7.73
N GLU A 34 24.08 11.75 -7.06
CA GLU A 34 23.40 11.86 -5.75
C GLU A 34 21.96 11.31 -5.76
N THR A 35 21.38 11.02 -6.94
CA THR A 35 20.08 10.38 -7.04
C THR A 35 20.12 8.85 -6.86
N LEU A 36 21.30 8.24 -6.96
CA LEU A 36 21.56 6.81 -6.77
C LEU A 36 22.11 6.52 -5.36
N PRO A 37 21.76 5.38 -4.75
CA PRO A 37 22.28 5.04 -3.44
C PRO A 37 23.76 4.63 -3.53
N GLY A 38 24.60 5.15 -2.62
CA GLY A 38 25.97 4.67 -2.45
C GLY A 38 25.95 3.37 -1.64
N ILE A 39 26.01 2.23 -2.33
CA ILE A 39 25.99 0.90 -1.70
C ILE A 39 27.35 0.26 -1.95
N ASP A 40 28.14 0.09 -0.90
CA ASP A 40 29.36 -0.71 -0.92
C ASP A 40 29.09 -2.19 -0.57
N PRO A 41 30.06 -3.11 -0.76
CA PRO A 41 29.89 -4.53 -0.43
C PRO A 41 29.58 -4.82 1.05
N ASP A 42 30.00 -3.95 1.96
CA ASP A 42 29.82 -4.05 3.41
C ASP A 42 28.64 -3.19 3.90
N TRP A 43 27.85 -2.64 2.99
CA TRP A 43 26.71 -1.79 3.33
C TRP A 43 25.67 -2.54 4.15
N ASN A 44 25.16 -1.90 5.21
CA ASN A 44 24.05 -2.42 6.01
C ASN A 44 23.04 -1.31 6.33
N PRO A 45 21.73 -1.52 6.09
CA PRO A 45 20.70 -0.49 6.29
C PRO A 45 20.46 -0.13 7.76
N LEU A 46 21.05 -0.87 8.71
CA LEU A 46 20.92 -0.66 10.15
C LEU A 46 22.07 0.16 10.72
N GLU A 47 23.09 0.47 9.93
CA GLU A 47 24.20 1.32 10.35
C GLU A 47 23.81 2.80 10.41
N LEU A 48 24.51 3.55 11.26
CA LEU A 48 24.21 4.97 11.49
C LEU A 48 24.52 5.78 10.23
N GLY A 49 23.54 6.56 9.77
CA GLY A 49 23.68 7.40 8.57
C GLY A 49 23.10 6.78 7.30
N GLU A 50 22.71 5.50 7.32
CA GLU A 50 22.26 4.78 6.12
C GLU A 50 20.79 4.98 5.74
N THR A 51 20.07 5.81 6.50
CA THR A 51 18.64 6.07 6.28
C THR A 51 18.37 6.74 4.94
N ASP A 52 19.27 7.65 4.53
CA ASP A 52 19.17 8.31 3.24
C ASP A 52 19.47 7.33 2.10
N THR A 53 20.43 6.43 2.28
CA THR A 53 20.75 5.36 1.34
C THR A 53 19.55 4.44 1.09
N VAL A 54 18.80 4.08 2.14
CA VAL A 54 17.56 3.28 2.02
C VAL A 54 16.50 4.03 1.21
N HIS A 55 16.30 5.33 1.47
CA HIS A 55 15.39 6.16 0.70
C HIS A 55 15.78 6.20 -0.78
N LEU A 56 17.05 6.46 -1.08
CA LEU A 56 17.59 6.52 -2.44
C LEU A 56 17.45 5.17 -3.16
N LEU A 57 17.72 4.07 -2.48
CA LEU A 57 17.60 2.71 -3.02
C LEU A 57 16.18 2.41 -3.53
N VAL A 58 15.17 2.66 -2.70
CA VAL A 58 13.77 2.36 -3.05
C VAL A 58 13.29 3.27 -4.17
N ARG A 59 13.70 4.54 -4.16
CA ARG A 59 13.39 5.50 -5.22
C ARG A 59 14.02 5.10 -6.56
N ALA A 60 15.32 4.82 -6.57
CA ALA A 60 16.05 4.40 -7.76
C ALA A 60 15.52 3.07 -8.32
N ALA A 61 15.16 2.11 -7.45
CA ALA A 61 14.56 0.84 -7.85
C ALA A 61 13.22 1.02 -8.58
N GLN A 62 12.37 1.96 -8.15
CA GLN A 62 11.12 2.28 -8.86
C GLN A 62 11.40 2.95 -10.21
N GLN A 63 12.31 3.94 -10.25
CA GLN A 63 12.64 4.68 -11.47
C GLN A 63 13.28 3.80 -12.56
N ASN A 64 14.08 2.82 -12.16
CA ASN A 64 14.73 1.87 -13.08
C ASN A 64 13.85 0.64 -13.40
N GLY A 65 12.62 0.61 -12.89
CA GLY A 65 11.66 -0.48 -13.12
C GLY A 65 12.12 -1.81 -12.53
N MET A 66 12.83 -1.77 -11.40
CA MET A 66 13.10 -2.94 -10.55
C MET A 66 11.89 -3.23 -9.67
N ILE A 67 11.24 -2.18 -9.20
CA ILE A 67 9.90 -2.23 -8.61
C ILE A 67 8.92 -1.71 -9.66
N THR A 68 7.92 -2.52 -10.00
CA THR A 68 6.75 -2.07 -10.75
C THR A 68 5.70 -1.60 -9.76
N SER A 69 5.27 -0.35 -9.92
CA SER A 69 4.26 0.30 -9.10
C SER A 69 2.96 0.48 -9.89
N PRO A 70 1.80 0.50 -9.22
CA PRO A 70 0.55 0.97 -9.82
C PRO A 70 0.69 2.41 -10.34
N PRO A 71 -0.09 2.80 -11.38
CA PRO A 71 -0.10 4.18 -11.86
C PRO A 71 -0.36 5.17 -10.72
N ASP A 72 0.29 6.32 -10.80
CA ASP A 72 0.11 7.44 -9.87
C ASP A 72 0.44 7.12 -8.41
N THR A 73 1.23 6.07 -8.17
CA THR A 73 1.68 5.69 -6.82
C THR A 73 3.20 5.78 -6.67
N LEU A 74 3.64 6.14 -5.47
CA LEU A 74 5.06 6.19 -5.09
C LEU A 74 5.24 5.58 -3.70
N LEU A 75 6.21 4.67 -3.59
CA LEU A 75 6.68 4.15 -2.32
C LEU A 75 7.86 4.98 -1.82
N THR A 76 7.79 5.44 -0.57
CA THR A 76 8.87 6.18 0.09
C THR A 76 9.18 5.62 1.48
N PHE A 77 10.37 5.96 1.99
CA PHE A 77 10.89 5.54 3.29
C PHE A 77 11.28 6.79 4.09
N GLU A 78 11.04 6.74 5.39
CA GLU A 78 11.53 7.72 6.37
C GLU A 78 11.93 7.00 7.64
N ALA A 79 13.08 7.37 8.20
CA ALA A 79 13.52 6.95 9.52
C ALA A 79 13.53 8.15 10.46
N ILE A 80 13.04 7.94 11.68
CA ILE A 80 12.97 8.95 12.73
C ILE A 80 13.67 8.38 13.95
N GLY A 81 14.66 9.11 14.46
CA GLY A 81 15.39 8.69 15.65
C GLY A 81 16.40 9.73 16.09
N SER A 82 16.61 9.81 17.40
CA SER A 82 17.74 10.51 17.99
C SER A 82 18.38 9.59 19.02
N GLY A 83 19.61 9.14 18.78
CA GLY A 83 20.33 8.27 19.72
C GLY A 83 20.16 6.78 19.43
N HIS A 84 19.67 6.00 20.40
CA HIS A 84 19.72 4.53 20.38
C HIS A 84 18.43 3.84 19.89
N GLU A 85 17.33 4.58 19.72
CA GLU A 85 16.05 4.03 19.27
C GLU A 85 15.65 4.72 17.97
N TRP A 86 15.92 4.05 16.86
CA TRP A 86 15.51 4.49 15.52
C TRP A 86 14.29 3.67 15.10
N VAL A 87 13.27 4.37 14.63
CA VAL A 87 12.09 3.77 14.01
C VAL A 87 11.98 4.22 12.57
N PHE A 88 11.25 3.48 11.75
CA PHE A 88 10.97 3.85 10.38
C PHE A 88 9.50 3.70 10.01
N HIS A 89 9.13 4.38 8.93
CA HIS A 89 7.84 4.27 8.25
C HIS A 89 8.06 3.99 6.76
N TRP A 90 7.26 3.09 6.23
CA TRP A 90 7.00 3.04 4.79
C TRP A 90 5.79 3.89 4.48
N PHE A 91 5.87 4.66 3.40
CA PHE A 91 4.76 5.45 2.90
C PHE A 91 4.35 5.02 1.50
N LEU A 92 3.04 4.93 1.30
CA LEU A 92 2.43 4.82 -0.01
C LEU A 92 1.74 6.13 -0.35
N ASP A 93 2.34 6.92 -1.24
CA ASP A 93 1.77 8.13 -1.82
C ASP A 93 0.93 7.75 -3.05
N ILE A 94 -0.33 8.17 -3.08
CA ILE A 94 -1.27 7.98 -4.20
C ILE A 94 -1.67 9.38 -4.67
N HIS A 95 -1.42 9.73 -5.93
CA HIS A 95 -1.58 11.11 -6.42
C HIS A 95 -2.96 11.37 -7.02
N GLU A 96 -3.58 10.36 -7.63
CA GLU A 96 -4.86 10.46 -8.33
C GLU A 96 -5.85 9.41 -7.83
N PRO A 97 -7.17 9.68 -7.85
CA PRO A 97 -7.83 10.94 -8.23
C PRO A 97 -7.83 12.01 -7.13
N THR A 98 -7.33 11.69 -5.94
CA THR A 98 -7.18 12.64 -4.83
C THR A 98 -5.93 12.26 -4.05
N PRO A 99 -5.00 13.21 -3.84
CA PRO A 99 -3.76 12.91 -3.13
C PRO A 99 -4.02 12.30 -1.75
N LEU A 100 -3.42 11.13 -1.50
CA LEU A 100 -3.49 10.39 -0.26
C LEU A 100 -2.13 9.81 0.07
N ARG A 101 -1.66 10.00 1.30
CA ARG A 101 -0.47 9.34 1.83
C ARG A 101 -0.87 8.39 2.93
N LEU A 102 -0.50 7.13 2.78
CA LEU A 102 -0.66 6.07 3.78
C LEU A 102 0.69 5.76 4.40
N ALA A 103 0.71 5.43 5.68
CA ALA A 103 1.93 5.09 6.40
C ALA A 103 1.75 3.74 7.11
N THR A 104 2.79 2.92 7.13
CA THR A 104 2.86 1.81 8.10
C THR A 104 2.94 2.38 9.52
N PRO A 105 2.60 1.58 10.55
CA PRO A 105 3.01 1.90 11.91
C PRO A 105 4.53 2.13 11.99
N ALA A 106 4.97 2.86 13.01
CA ALA A 106 6.39 3.01 13.29
C ALA A 106 6.97 1.65 13.67
N GLU A 107 8.02 1.21 12.98
CA GLU A 107 8.69 -0.06 13.24
C GLU A 107 10.14 0.18 13.64
N GLY A 108 10.67 -0.59 14.60
CA GLY A 108 12.08 -0.46 14.98
C GLY A 108 12.99 -0.87 13.82
N MET A 109 14.12 -0.17 13.64
CA MET A 109 15.06 -0.41 12.53
C MET A 109 15.48 -1.87 12.40
N SER A 110 15.55 -2.64 13.49
CA SER A 110 15.84 -4.08 13.45
C SER A 110 14.89 -4.92 12.59
N ARG A 111 13.76 -4.37 12.14
CA ARG A 111 12.83 -5.01 11.20
C ARG A 111 13.08 -4.68 9.73
N LEU A 112 13.94 -3.70 9.45
CA LEU A 112 14.26 -3.26 8.09
C LEU A 112 15.15 -4.26 7.35
N GLY A 113 15.96 -5.03 8.10
CA GLY A 113 16.89 -6.00 7.55
C GLY A 113 17.52 -6.86 8.64
N ASP A 114 18.58 -7.58 8.28
CA ASP A 114 19.36 -8.45 9.16
C ASP A 114 20.74 -7.83 9.41
N LEU A 115 21.19 -7.83 10.66
CA LEU A 115 22.50 -7.32 11.09
C LEU A 115 23.68 -8.15 10.57
N GLU A 116 23.46 -9.33 10.01
CA GLU A 116 24.50 -10.19 9.45
C GLU A 116 24.52 -10.17 7.91
N VAL A 117 23.52 -9.54 7.27
CA VAL A 117 23.41 -9.45 5.82
C VAL A 117 24.00 -8.12 5.33
N ARG A 118 24.70 -8.12 4.20
CA ARG A 118 25.46 -6.97 3.69
C ARG A 118 25.29 -6.75 2.19
N GLY A 119 25.62 -5.54 1.73
CA GLY A 119 25.71 -5.15 0.33
C GLY A 119 24.43 -5.48 -0.46
N VAL A 120 24.61 -6.18 -1.58
CA VAL A 120 23.51 -6.55 -2.50
C VAL A 120 22.39 -7.31 -1.79
N GLU A 121 22.73 -8.26 -0.91
CA GLU A 121 21.71 -9.08 -0.22
C GLU A 121 20.90 -8.23 0.77
N ALA A 122 21.55 -7.29 1.45
CA ALA A 122 20.88 -6.37 2.37
C ALA A 122 19.95 -5.43 1.59
N ALA A 123 20.42 -4.93 0.44
CA ALA A 123 19.62 -4.08 -0.44
C ALA A 123 18.40 -4.83 -0.99
N MET A 124 18.57 -6.08 -1.41
CA MET A 124 17.46 -6.93 -1.82
C MET A 124 16.45 -7.17 -0.70
N ALA A 125 16.91 -7.40 0.53
CA ALA A 125 16.01 -7.54 1.68
C ALA A 125 15.17 -6.27 1.89
N VAL A 126 15.79 -5.09 1.85
CA VAL A 126 15.08 -3.80 1.92
C VAL A 126 14.03 -3.67 0.82
N LEU A 127 14.38 -3.97 -0.43
CA LEU A 127 13.43 -3.87 -1.55
C LEU A 127 12.23 -4.82 -1.39
N ARG A 128 12.45 -6.03 -0.84
CA ARG A 128 11.36 -6.99 -0.56
C ARG A 128 10.42 -6.45 0.51
N VAL A 129 10.97 -5.97 1.63
CA VAL A 129 10.19 -5.37 2.72
C VAL A 129 9.40 -4.15 2.23
N ALA A 130 10.02 -3.32 1.38
CA ALA A 130 9.38 -2.17 0.77
C ALA A 130 8.13 -2.57 -0.03
N VAL A 131 8.26 -3.55 -0.93
CA VAL A 131 7.13 -4.05 -1.76
C VAL A 131 6.05 -4.71 -0.90
N GLU A 132 6.43 -5.45 0.14
CA GLU A 132 5.48 -6.03 1.10
C GLU A 132 4.67 -4.94 1.80
N ALA A 133 5.34 -3.93 2.34
CA ALA A 133 4.70 -2.80 3.02
C ALA A 133 3.75 -2.04 2.08
N ALA A 134 4.17 -1.76 0.84
CA ALA A 134 3.33 -1.08 -0.14
C ALA A 134 2.04 -1.86 -0.46
N ASN A 135 2.17 -3.17 -0.65
CA ASN A 135 1.03 -4.05 -0.91
C ASN A 135 0.11 -4.17 0.32
N LEU A 136 0.66 -4.20 1.54
CA LEU A 136 -0.12 -4.18 2.77
C LEU A 136 -0.95 -2.89 2.89
N LEU A 137 -0.34 -1.73 2.67
CA LEU A 137 -1.04 -0.43 2.71
C LEU A 137 -2.14 -0.34 1.65
N ALA A 138 -1.85 -0.81 0.43
CA ALA A 138 -2.83 -0.88 -0.65
C ALA A 138 -4.04 -1.77 -0.29
N GLN A 139 -3.78 -2.93 0.31
CA GLN A 139 -4.83 -3.85 0.75
C GLN A 139 -5.68 -3.23 1.86
N GLN A 140 -5.04 -2.63 2.87
CA GLN A 140 -5.74 -1.96 3.97
C GLN A 140 -6.65 -0.83 3.48
N LEU A 141 -6.20 -0.04 2.49
CA LEU A 141 -7.04 0.98 1.87
C LEU A 141 -8.25 0.35 1.16
N SER A 142 -8.02 -0.72 0.38
CA SER A 142 -9.09 -1.44 -0.32
C SER A 142 -10.13 -2.00 0.65
N ASP A 143 -9.68 -2.61 1.74
CA ASP A 143 -10.56 -3.17 2.78
C ASP A 143 -11.36 -2.06 3.48
N HIS A 144 -10.72 -0.94 3.79
CA HIS A 144 -11.38 0.22 4.40
C HIS A 144 -12.48 0.80 3.49
N ILE A 145 -12.21 0.95 2.19
CA ILE A 145 -13.20 1.42 1.22
C ILE A 145 -14.37 0.45 1.17
N THR A 146 -14.08 -0.86 1.04
CA THR A 146 -15.10 -1.92 0.94
C THR A 146 -16.02 -1.97 2.17
N ALA A 147 -15.44 -1.83 3.36
CA ALA A 147 -16.18 -1.82 4.62
C ALA A 147 -17.14 -0.61 4.73
N ARG A 148 -16.81 0.53 4.11
CA ARG A 148 -17.65 1.73 4.13
C ARG A 148 -18.71 1.76 3.03
N THR A 149 -18.49 1.04 1.94
CA THR A 149 -19.46 0.96 0.83
C THR A 149 -20.51 -0.12 1.01
N THR A 150 -20.31 -1.08 1.91
CA THR A 150 -21.30 -2.13 2.19
C THR A 150 -22.43 -1.53 3.05
N PRO A 151 -23.67 -1.39 2.52
CA PRO A 151 -24.78 -0.91 3.32
C PRO A 151 -25.06 -1.90 4.43
N ASP A 152 -25.22 -1.41 5.65
CA ASP A 152 -25.57 -2.21 6.81
C ASP A 152 -26.94 -2.88 6.55
N ALA A 153 -26.94 -4.13 6.08
CA ALA A 153 -28.13 -4.92 5.79
C ALA A 153 -28.99 -5.20 7.05
N ARG A 154 -28.58 -4.67 8.21
CA ARG A 154 -29.25 -4.80 9.50
C ARG A 154 -30.30 -3.72 9.78
N CYS A 155 -30.51 -2.76 8.87
CA CYS A 155 -31.59 -1.76 8.98
C CYS A 155 -32.74 -1.97 7.98
N ALA A 156 -32.96 -3.20 7.50
CA ALA A 156 -34.25 -3.57 6.93
C ALA A 156 -35.27 -3.77 8.07
N VAL A 157 -35.76 -2.67 8.65
CA VAL A 157 -36.99 -2.70 9.43
C VAL A 157 -38.11 -3.04 8.45
N THR A 158 -38.51 -4.31 8.43
CA THR A 158 -39.73 -4.74 7.74
C THR A 158 -40.90 -4.00 8.40
N PRO A 159 -41.67 -3.16 7.69
CA PRO A 159 -42.89 -2.65 8.25
C PRO A 159 -43.87 -3.81 8.37
N THR A 160 -44.21 -4.19 9.60
CA THR A 160 -45.29 -5.13 9.89
C THR A 160 -46.57 -4.60 9.27
N ARG A 161 -46.98 -5.18 8.14
CA ARG A 161 -48.28 -4.96 7.53
C ARG A 161 -49.33 -5.53 8.48
N LEU A 162 -50.05 -4.65 9.19
CA LEU A 162 -51.29 -5.02 9.86
C LEU A 162 -52.27 -5.46 8.77
N GLU A 163 -52.49 -6.77 8.64
CA GLU A 163 -53.65 -7.28 7.92
C GLU A 163 -54.89 -7.06 8.79
N ALA A 164 -55.69 -6.06 8.40
CA ALA A 164 -57.05 -5.94 8.87
C ALA A 164 -57.86 -7.10 8.26
N SER A 165 -58.29 -8.00 9.13
CA SER A 165 -59.21 -9.09 8.83
C SER A 165 -60.59 -8.51 8.50
N ASP A 166 -60.89 -8.32 7.20
CA ASP A 166 -62.26 -8.13 6.72
C ASP A 166 -62.91 -9.50 6.49
N ALA A 167 -63.73 -9.89 7.47
CA ALA A 167 -64.62 -11.03 7.36
C ALA A 167 -66.02 -10.56 6.94
N ASP A 168 -66.40 -11.00 5.75
CA ASP A 168 -67.67 -11.68 5.47
C ASP A 168 -68.99 -10.88 5.49
N ARG A 169 -69.57 -10.64 4.31
CA ARG A 169 -71.02 -10.90 4.09
C ARG A 169 -71.40 -10.98 2.59
N PRO A 170 -72.15 -12.02 2.16
CA PRO A 170 -72.56 -12.21 0.77
C PRO A 170 -73.91 -11.57 0.40
N GLU A 171 -74.08 -11.46 -0.91
CA GLU A 171 -75.19 -10.89 -1.69
C GLU A 171 -76.54 -11.62 -1.54
N HIS A 172 -77.65 -10.90 -1.70
CA HIS A 172 -78.79 -11.34 -2.54
C HIS A 172 -79.88 -10.25 -2.67
N GLY A 173 -80.40 -10.06 -3.89
CA GLY A 173 -81.81 -9.66 -4.08
C GLY A 173 -82.13 -8.52 -5.05
N THR A 174 -81.99 -8.75 -6.36
CA THR A 174 -82.68 -8.04 -7.46
C THR A 174 -84.22 -7.97 -7.28
N ARG A 175 -84.87 -6.84 -7.59
CA ARG A 175 -85.75 -6.62 -8.79
C ARG A 175 -86.62 -5.36 -8.70
N ASN A 176 -86.50 -4.54 -9.74
CA ASN A 176 -87.50 -3.77 -10.52
C ASN A 176 -88.94 -3.57 -10.00
N GLY A 177 -89.43 -2.34 -10.17
CA GLY A 177 -90.85 -2.06 -10.40
C GLY A 177 -91.25 -0.61 -10.19
N ALA A 178 -91.08 0.25 -11.21
CA ALA A 178 -91.97 1.40 -11.38
C ALA A 178 -93.35 0.88 -11.84
N PRO A 179 -94.45 1.63 -11.63
CA PRO A 179 -94.91 2.41 -12.78
C PRO A 179 -95.64 3.74 -12.47
N THR A 180 -95.50 4.65 -13.45
CA THR A 180 -96.51 5.53 -14.07
C THR A 180 -97.36 6.49 -13.23
N SER A 181 -97.32 7.75 -13.66
CA SER A 181 -98.53 8.37 -14.23
C SER A 181 -98.66 7.96 -15.70
#